data_AF-A0A2M6W6J1-F1
#
_entry.id   AF-A0A2M6W6J1-F1
#
_cell.length_a   1.000
_cell.length_b   1.000
_cell.length_c   1.000
_cell.angle_alpha   90.00
_cell.angle_beta   90.00
_cell.angle_gamma   90.00
#
_symmetry.space_group_name_H-M   'P 1'
#
loop_
_entity.id
_entity.type
_entity.pdbx_description
1 polymer ?
#
loop_
_entity_poly.entity_id
_entity_poly.type
_entity_poly.pdbx_seq_one_letter_code
_entity_poly.pdbx_strand_id
1 'polypeptide(L)'
;MLERFIEFLPPFLILIVIIIFAALVRAAANKLYSKKCGNAKWFYKNFFKMYWLNDGMEACVIGPTGEEMVFRLPIIFFFSELTVVAGIAIIISSVIFSGLHWYNFKDEKKIIYKFALMIPMLLFGIISCVVGILLQTIWIPLALHVIWNFSCEIHDYILEKSQTDKIMQNEEFAKLAQAALDMNVSFDIKSSDLSFTDDDKIG
;
A
#
# COMPACT_ATOMS: atom_id res chain seq x y z
N MET A 1 36.57 -0.35 -4.80
CA MET A 1 35.38 -0.31 -5.68
C MET A 1 35.03 -1.68 -6.26
N LEU A 2 35.95 -2.41 -6.90
CA LEU A 2 35.67 -3.74 -7.46
C LEU A 2 35.18 -4.76 -6.41
N GLU A 3 35.83 -4.82 -5.25
CA GLU A 3 35.44 -5.71 -4.15
C GLU A 3 33.99 -5.46 -3.69
N ARG A 4 33.62 -4.20 -3.45
CA ARG A 4 32.24 -3.83 -3.11
C ARG A 4 31.26 -4.20 -4.22
N PHE A 5 31.65 -4.05 -5.48
CA PHE A 5 30.79 -4.46 -6.60
C PHE A 5 30.50 -5.95 -6.55
N ILE A 6 31.52 -6.77 -6.30
CA ILE A 6 31.38 -8.22 -6.17
C ILE A 6 30.50 -8.57 -4.95
N GLU A 7 30.64 -7.86 -3.84
CA GLU A 7 29.86 -8.07 -2.62
C GLU A 7 28.36 -7.72 -2.80
N PHE A 8 28.06 -6.63 -3.50
CA PHE A 8 26.68 -6.16 -3.70
C PHE A 8 25.98 -6.74 -4.94
N LEU A 9 26.72 -7.39 -5.84
CA LEU A 9 26.14 -8.02 -7.02
C LEU A 9 25.14 -9.13 -6.69
N PRO A 10 25.40 -10.09 -5.77
CA PRO A 10 24.41 -11.11 -5.42
C PRO A 10 23.11 -10.53 -4.83
N PRO A 11 23.14 -9.62 -3.82
CA PRO A 11 21.92 -8.97 -3.35
C PRO A 11 21.15 -8.27 -4.47
N PHE A 12 21.83 -7.50 -5.33
CA PHE A 12 21.21 -6.82 -6.46
C PHE A 12 20.48 -7.79 -7.41
N LEU A 13 21.12 -8.90 -7.78
CA LEU A 13 20.52 -9.92 -8.63
C LEU A 13 19.31 -10.59 -7.96
N ILE A 14 19.37 -10.85 -6.65
CA ILE A 14 18.23 -11.43 -5.91
C ILE A 14 17.05 -10.46 -5.91
N LEU A 15 17.28 -9.16 -5.73
CA LEU A 15 16.19 -8.16 -5.77
C LEU A 15 15.53 -8.10 -7.15
N ILE A 16 16.30 -8.17 -8.24
CA ILE A 16 15.77 -8.28 -9.60
C ILE A 16 14.89 -9.54 -9.75
N VAL A 17 15.38 -10.68 -9.26
CA VAL A 17 14.62 -11.94 -9.31
C VAL A 17 13.31 -11.83 -8.52
N ILE A 18 13.32 -11.20 -7.34
CA ILE A 18 12.11 -10.94 -6.55
C ILE A 18 11.09 -10.13 -7.35
N ILE A 19 11.51 -9.03 -7.98
CA ILE A 19 10.62 -8.18 -8.78
C ILE A 19 10.03 -8.97 -9.97
N ILE A 20 10.87 -9.66 -10.73
CA ILE A 20 10.42 -10.44 -11.90
C ILE A 20 9.46 -11.54 -11.46
N PHE A 21 9.80 -12.28 -10.41
CA PHE A 21 8.96 -13.35 -9.90
C PHE A 21 7.61 -12.83 -9.42
N ALA A 22 7.59 -11.73 -8.64
CA ALA A 22 6.37 -11.10 -8.18
C ALA A 22 5.48 -10.62 -9.35
N ALA A 23 6.08 -9.99 -10.36
CA ALA A 23 5.38 -9.54 -11.56
C ALA A 23 4.77 -10.72 -12.35
N LEU A 24 5.50 -11.84 -12.47
CA LEU A 24 5.00 -13.05 -13.12
C LEU A 24 3.85 -13.69 -12.35
N VAL A 25 3.93 -13.76 -11.02
CA VAL A 25 2.84 -14.26 -10.16
C VAL A 25 1.59 -13.40 -10.32
N ARG A 26 1.73 -12.07 -10.29
CA ARG A 26 0.63 -11.11 -10.52
C ARG A 26 0.00 -11.30 -11.91
N ALA A 27 0.82 -11.38 -12.96
CA ALA A 27 0.35 -11.61 -14.33
C ALA A 27 -0.41 -12.95 -14.47
N ALA A 28 0.12 -14.02 -13.87
CA ALA A 28 -0.53 -15.32 -13.86
C ALA A 28 -1.87 -15.28 -13.09
N ALA A 29 -1.91 -14.64 -11.92
CA ALA A 29 -3.13 -14.44 -11.15
C ALA A 29 -4.20 -13.70 -11.95
N ASN A 30 -3.84 -12.58 -12.58
CA ASN A 30 -4.77 -11.80 -13.40
C ASN A 30 -5.32 -12.60 -14.57
N LYS A 31 -4.47 -13.40 -15.23
CA LYS A 31 -4.93 -14.29 -16.29
C LYS A 31 -5.91 -15.35 -15.77
N LEU A 32 -5.60 -15.98 -14.63
CA LEU A 32 -6.43 -17.05 -14.04
C LEU A 32 -7.78 -16.54 -13.52
N TYR A 33 -7.82 -15.33 -12.96
CA TYR A 33 -9.02 -14.79 -12.33
C TYR A 33 -9.85 -13.88 -13.23
N SER A 34 -9.31 -13.38 -14.36
CA SER A 34 -10.03 -12.50 -15.30
C SER A 34 -11.44 -12.99 -15.67
N LYS A 35 -11.60 -14.30 -15.95
CA LYS A 35 -12.90 -14.90 -16.28
C LYS A 35 -13.88 -14.96 -15.10
N LYS A 36 -13.37 -14.97 -13.86
CA LYS A 36 -14.18 -15.09 -12.63
C LYS A 36 -14.51 -13.74 -12.01
N CYS A 37 -13.72 -12.70 -12.29
CA CYS A 37 -13.92 -11.34 -11.78
C CYS A 37 -15.26 -10.72 -12.20
N GLY A 38 -15.90 -11.19 -13.28
CA GLY A 38 -17.25 -10.76 -13.66
C GLY A 38 -18.37 -11.26 -12.74
N ASN A 39 -18.08 -12.15 -11.78
CA ASN A 39 -19.07 -12.67 -10.83
C ASN A 39 -18.88 -12.00 -9.46
N ALA A 40 -19.81 -11.10 -9.10
CA ALA A 40 -19.78 -10.36 -7.83
C ALA A 40 -19.71 -11.26 -6.59
N LYS A 41 -20.46 -12.36 -6.56
CA LYS A 41 -20.45 -13.33 -5.45
C LYS A 41 -19.09 -14.00 -5.30
N TRP A 42 -18.45 -14.34 -6.42
CA TRP A 42 -17.10 -14.90 -6.40
C TRP A 42 -16.07 -13.86 -5.97
N PHE A 43 -16.16 -12.63 -6.48
CA PHE A 43 -15.28 -11.53 -6.13
C PHE A 43 -15.30 -11.26 -4.63
N TYR A 44 -16.49 -11.08 -4.03
CA TYR A 44 -16.64 -10.82 -2.60
C TYR A 44 -16.05 -11.95 -1.74
N LYS A 45 -16.31 -13.22 -2.11
CA LYS A 45 -15.74 -14.38 -1.42
C LYS A 45 -14.21 -14.43 -1.47
N ASN A 46 -13.60 -13.84 -2.51
CA ASN A 46 -12.16 -13.87 -2.74
C ASN A 46 -11.53 -12.47 -2.67
N PHE A 47 -12.20 -11.51 -2.04
CA PHE A 47 -11.82 -10.09 -2.08
C PHE A 47 -10.38 -9.88 -1.62
N PHE A 48 -10.03 -10.37 -0.41
CA PHE A 48 -8.67 -10.31 0.12
C PHE A 48 -7.62 -10.94 -0.81
N LYS A 49 -7.96 -12.06 -1.46
CA LYS A 49 -7.05 -12.73 -2.39
C LYS A 49 -6.79 -11.91 -3.65
N MET A 50 -7.84 -11.26 -4.18
CA MET A 50 -7.71 -10.39 -5.34
C MET A 50 -6.96 -9.10 -5.01
N TYR A 51 -7.29 -8.49 -3.86
CA TYR A 51 -6.60 -7.33 -3.32
C TYR A 51 -5.10 -7.62 -3.15
N TRP A 52 -4.76 -8.71 -2.45
CA TRP A 52 -3.37 -9.07 -2.20
C TRP A 52 -2.58 -9.37 -3.47
N LEU A 53 -3.16 -10.11 -4.42
CA LEU A 53 -2.46 -10.50 -5.65
C LEU A 53 -2.25 -9.34 -6.63
N ASN A 54 -3.06 -8.29 -6.54
CA ASN A 54 -2.95 -7.13 -7.42
C ASN A 54 -2.23 -5.97 -6.75
N ASP A 55 -2.85 -5.42 -5.71
CA ASP A 55 -2.42 -4.18 -5.10
C ASP A 55 -1.41 -4.48 -4.00
N GLY A 56 -1.66 -5.51 -3.18
CA GLY A 56 -0.74 -5.93 -2.12
C GLY A 56 0.65 -6.35 -2.63
N MET A 57 0.74 -7.13 -3.72
CA MET A 57 2.05 -7.52 -4.29
C MET A 57 2.82 -6.32 -4.85
N GLU A 58 2.12 -5.36 -5.47
CA GLU A 58 2.75 -4.15 -5.99
C GLU A 58 3.25 -3.29 -4.82
N ALA A 59 2.37 -3.00 -3.87
CA ALA A 59 2.64 -2.11 -2.74
C ALA A 59 3.59 -2.70 -1.71
N CYS A 60 3.57 -4.01 -1.47
CA CYS A 60 4.38 -4.65 -0.42
C CYS A 60 5.64 -5.35 -0.93
N VAL A 61 5.75 -5.65 -2.23
CA VAL A 61 6.91 -6.41 -2.75
C VAL A 61 7.61 -5.65 -3.86
N ILE A 62 6.92 -5.41 -4.98
CA ILE A 62 7.55 -4.84 -6.18
C ILE A 62 8.00 -3.39 -5.92
N GLY A 63 7.10 -2.55 -5.42
CA GLY A 63 7.35 -1.15 -5.08
C GLY A 63 8.51 -1.00 -4.10
N PRO A 64 8.43 -1.56 -2.87
CA PRO A 64 9.51 -1.49 -1.90
C PRO A 64 10.84 -2.00 -2.43
N THR A 65 10.84 -3.13 -3.16
CA THR A 65 12.08 -3.68 -3.72
C THR A 65 12.71 -2.71 -4.73
N GLY A 66 11.91 -2.17 -5.65
CA GLY A 66 12.38 -1.20 -6.63
C GLY A 66 12.85 0.12 -6.00
N GLU A 67 12.10 0.62 -5.03
CA GLU A 67 12.44 1.86 -4.31
C GLU A 67 13.72 1.70 -3.50
N GLU A 68 13.91 0.60 -2.78
CA GLU A 68 15.16 0.33 -2.06
C GLU A 68 16.36 0.20 -3.01
N MET A 69 16.18 -0.47 -4.16
CA MET A 69 17.22 -0.58 -5.20
C MET A 69 17.63 0.79 -5.77
N VAL A 70 16.70 1.73 -5.90
CA VAL A 70 16.97 3.06 -6.48
C VAL A 70 17.51 4.03 -5.44
N PHE A 71 16.95 4.07 -4.23
CA PHE A 71 17.23 5.12 -3.26
C PHE A 71 18.27 4.73 -2.20
N ARG A 72 18.36 3.45 -1.82
CA ARG A 72 19.16 3.01 -0.67
C ARG A 72 20.38 2.22 -1.11
N LEU A 73 20.20 1.26 -2.01
CA LEU A 73 21.29 0.41 -2.48
C LEU A 73 22.49 1.21 -3.02
N PRO A 74 22.34 2.30 -3.81
CA PRO A 74 23.48 3.08 -4.28
C PRO A 74 24.22 3.76 -3.13
N ILE A 75 23.49 4.29 -2.14
CA ILE A 75 24.10 4.94 -0.97
C ILE A 75 24.88 3.91 -0.16
N ILE A 76 24.27 2.78 0.16
CA ILE A 76 24.94 1.71 0.91
C ILE A 76 26.17 1.22 0.14
N PHE A 77 26.06 1.06 -1.17
CA PHE A 77 27.16 0.65 -2.04
C PHE A 77 28.33 1.65 -2.07
N PHE A 78 28.08 2.96 -2.06
CA PHE A 78 29.13 3.98 -2.14
C PHE A 78 29.74 4.32 -0.77
N PHE A 79 29.00 4.18 0.33
CA PHE A 79 29.46 4.58 1.67
C PHE A 79 29.62 3.38 2.61
N SER A 80 30.83 3.18 3.15
CA SER A 80 31.12 2.14 4.14
C SER A 80 30.93 2.62 5.58
N GLU A 81 30.80 3.93 5.79
CA GLU A 81 30.71 4.57 7.09
C GLU A 81 29.91 5.90 6.99
N LEU A 82 29.44 6.40 8.13
CA LEU A 82 28.66 7.64 8.21
C LEU A 82 29.55 8.88 8.22
N THR A 83 30.05 9.26 7.04
CA THR A 83 30.75 10.54 6.85
C THR A 83 29.77 11.70 6.66
N VAL A 84 30.27 12.95 6.70
CA VAL A 84 29.48 14.14 6.36
C VAL A 84 28.91 14.04 4.93
N VAL A 85 29.71 13.52 3.99
CA VAL A 85 29.29 13.32 2.59
C VAL A 85 28.18 12.28 2.50
N ALA A 86 28.29 11.18 3.26
CA ALA A 86 27.22 10.19 3.37
C ALA A 86 25.94 10.82 3.93
N GLY A 87 26.05 11.63 4.98
CA GLY A 87 24.93 12.38 5.56
C GLY A 87 24.18 13.23 4.53
N ILE A 88 24.91 13.99 3.70
CA ILE A 88 24.30 14.79 2.62
C ILE A 88 23.58 13.90 1.61
N ALA A 89 24.20 12.79 1.17
CA ALA A 89 23.59 11.86 0.24
C ALA A 89 22.30 11.23 0.79
N ILE A 90 22.29 10.86 2.08
CA ILE A 90 21.13 10.33 2.79
C ILE A 90 19.98 11.33 2.77
N ILE A 91 20.26 12.60 3.13
CA ILE A 91 19.23 13.65 3.15
C ILE A 91 18.66 13.88 1.76
N ILE A 92 19.52 14.02 0.73
CA ILE A 92 19.07 14.24 -0.65
C ILE A 92 18.19 13.09 -1.12
N SER A 93 18.63 11.84 -0.95
CA SER A 93 17.85 10.67 -1.36
C SER A 93 16.51 10.58 -0.63
N SER A 94 16.50 10.86 0.69
CA SER A 94 15.28 10.80 1.49
C SER A 94 14.28 11.90 1.13
N VAL A 95 14.77 13.11 0.79
CA VAL A 95 13.93 14.21 0.28
C VAL A 95 13.33 13.86 -1.07
N ILE A 96 14.12 13.31 -2.00
CA ILE A 96 13.62 12.88 -3.32
C ILE A 96 12.58 11.77 -3.16
N PHE A 97 12.89 10.74 -2.37
CA PHE A 97 11.99 9.63 -2.08
C PHE A 97 10.64 10.12 -1.53
N SER A 98 10.68 10.93 -0.47
CA SER A 98 9.46 11.48 0.15
C SER A 98 8.70 12.40 -0.81
N GLY A 99 9.41 13.18 -1.64
CA GLY A 99 8.83 14.04 -2.67
C GLY A 99 8.11 13.28 -3.78
N LEU A 100 8.57 12.09 -4.17
CA LEU A 100 7.87 11.27 -5.17
C LEU A 100 6.51 10.76 -4.66
N HIS A 101 6.43 10.44 -3.37
CA HIS A 101 5.16 10.02 -2.76
C HIS A 101 4.16 11.18 -2.55
N TRP A 102 4.61 12.43 -2.64
CA TRP A 102 3.71 13.59 -2.57
C TRP A 102 2.61 13.56 -3.65
N TYR A 103 2.94 13.06 -4.85
CA TYR A 103 2.03 13.01 -6.00
C TYR A 103 0.96 11.92 -5.89
N ASN A 104 1.13 10.94 -4.99
CA ASN A 104 0.17 9.86 -4.81
C ASN A 104 -1.07 10.29 -4.01
N PHE A 105 -1.03 11.45 -3.35
CA PHE A 105 -2.17 11.99 -2.63
C PHE A 105 -3.13 12.72 -3.58
N LYS A 106 -4.10 11.96 -4.10
CA LYS A 106 -5.17 12.44 -4.99
C LYS A 106 -6.10 13.48 -4.34
N ASP A 107 -6.18 13.51 -3.02
CA ASP A 107 -7.04 14.46 -2.32
C ASP A 107 -6.30 15.79 -2.09
N GLU A 108 -6.66 16.80 -2.88
CA GLU A 108 -6.06 18.13 -2.85
C GLU A 108 -6.43 18.91 -1.58
N LYS A 109 -7.49 18.49 -0.87
CA LYS A 109 -8.15 19.35 0.13
C LYS A 109 -7.52 19.37 1.51
N LYS A 110 -6.53 18.53 1.80
CA LYS A 110 -5.87 18.48 3.13
C LYS A 110 -4.35 18.50 3.00
N ILE A 111 -3.78 19.67 2.67
CA ILE A 111 -2.31 19.87 2.60
C ILE A 111 -1.61 19.41 3.89
N ILE A 112 -2.27 19.62 5.04
CA ILE A 112 -1.79 19.20 6.36
C ILE A 112 -1.59 17.68 6.42
N TYR A 113 -2.51 16.92 5.82
CA TYR A 113 -2.43 15.45 5.78
C TYR A 113 -1.26 14.98 4.90
N LYS A 114 -1.01 15.65 3.76
CA LYS A 114 0.15 15.35 2.91
C LYS A 114 1.46 15.55 3.68
N PHE A 115 1.60 16.67 4.39
CA PHE A 115 2.77 16.91 5.25
C PHE A 115 2.89 15.90 6.40
N ALA A 116 1.77 15.55 7.03
CA ALA A 116 1.74 14.58 8.14
C ALA A 116 2.24 13.19 7.71
N LEU A 117 2.09 12.81 6.44
CA LEU A 117 2.61 11.55 5.89
C LEU A 117 4.03 11.69 5.32
N MET A 118 4.36 12.84 4.76
CA MET A 118 5.68 13.12 4.19
C MET A 118 6.80 13.10 5.25
N ILE A 119 6.52 13.61 6.46
CA ILE A 119 7.50 13.66 7.57
C ILE A 119 7.91 12.23 8.01
N PRO A 120 7.00 11.30 8.34
CA PRO A 120 7.33 9.91 8.60
C PRO A 120 8.12 9.25 7.48
N MET A 121 7.75 9.47 6.20
CA MET A 121 8.49 8.91 5.06
C MET A 121 9.92 9.45 4.95
N LEU A 122 10.11 10.74 5.21
CA LEU A 122 11.44 11.36 5.22
C LEU A 122 12.30 10.77 6.34
N LEU A 123 11.77 10.68 7.57
CA LEU A 123 12.47 10.09 8.71
C LEU A 123 12.78 8.61 8.48
N PHE A 124 11.82 7.86 7.92
CA PHE A 124 12.00 6.47 7.54
C PHE A 124 13.14 6.31 6.52
N GLY A 125 13.16 7.15 5.48
CA GLY A 125 14.22 7.15 4.48
C GLY A 125 15.61 7.38 5.09
N ILE A 126 15.72 8.34 6.03
CA ILE A 126 16.98 8.63 6.73
C ILE A 126 17.41 7.44 7.58
N ILE A 127 16.51 6.91 8.42
CA ILE A 127 16.80 5.77 9.31
C ILE A 127 17.23 4.55 8.49
N SER A 128 16.49 4.22 7.43
CA SER A 128 16.79 3.09 6.55
C SER A 128 18.16 3.21 5.88
N CYS A 129 18.55 4.40 5.41
CA CYS A 129 19.90 4.57 4.87
C CYS A 129 20.99 4.44 5.94
N VAL A 130 20.77 5.02 7.13
CA VAL A 130 21.73 4.94 8.25
C VAL A 130 21.95 3.48 8.65
N VAL A 131 20.87 2.72 8.86
CA VAL A 131 20.93 1.29 9.20
C VAL A 131 21.60 0.49 8.08
N GLY A 132 21.27 0.78 6.82
CA GLY A 132 21.87 0.11 5.67
C GLY A 132 23.38 0.32 5.58
N ILE A 133 23.89 1.53 5.84
CA ILE A 133 25.33 1.81 5.87
C ILE A 133 25.99 1.15 7.07
N LEU A 134 25.42 1.27 8.27
CA LEU A 134 26.04 0.71 9.49
C LEU A 134 26.17 -0.81 9.43
N LEU A 135 25.21 -1.48 8.82
CA LEU A 135 25.16 -2.94 8.72
C LEU A 135 25.59 -3.48 7.35
N GLN A 136 25.97 -2.59 6.42
CA GLN A 136 26.34 -2.92 5.04
C GLN A 136 25.36 -3.88 4.36
N THR A 137 24.05 -3.64 4.53
CA THR A 137 23.00 -4.55 4.05
C THR A 137 21.75 -3.83 3.58
N ILE A 138 21.20 -4.27 2.45
CA ILE A 138 19.92 -3.77 1.91
C ILE A 138 18.72 -4.50 2.52
N TRP A 139 18.93 -5.66 3.13
CA TRP A 139 17.84 -6.55 3.56
C TRP A 139 17.03 -5.99 4.72
N ILE A 140 17.67 -5.29 5.67
CA ILE A 140 16.96 -4.68 6.81
C ILE A 140 16.12 -3.47 6.36
N PRO A 141 16.67 -2.50 5.60
CA PRO A 141 15.87 -1.43 4.98
C PRO A 141 14.67 -1.98 4.20
N LEU A 142 14.89 -2.99 3.36
CA LEU A 142 13.82 -3.63 2.60
C LEU A 142 12.76 -4.27 3.50
N ALA A 143 13.16 -5.05 4.50
CA ALA A 143 12.20 -5.69 5.42
C ALA A 143 11.35 -4.65 6.16
N LEU A 144 11.97 -3.58 6.65
CA LEU A 144 11.24 -2.48 7.31
C LEU A 144 10.25 -1.81 6.37
N HIS A 145 10.63 -1.63 5.10
CA HIS A 145 9.78 -0.99 4.10
C HIS A 145 8.59 -1.89 3.73
N VAL A 146 8.84 -3.18 3.52
CA VAL A 146 7.79 -4.18 3.30
C VAL A 146 6.82 -4.22 4.48
N ILE A 147 7.30 -4.22 5.72
CA ILE A 147 6.47 -4.21 6.93
C ILE A 147 5.63 -2.93 7.02
N TRP A 148 6.22 -1.77 6.73
CA TRP A 148 5.51 -0.50 6.72
C TRP A 148 4.36 -0.52 5.71
N ASN A 149 4.64 -0.86 4.45
CA ASN A 149 3.62 -0.91 3.41
C ASN A 149 2.57 -1.97 3.71
N PHE A 150 2.96 -3.15 4.20
CA PHE A 150 2.00 -4.18 4.60
C PHE A 150 1.05 -3.69 5.70
N SER A 151 1.55 -2.89 6.64
CA SER A 151 0.73 -2.31 7.71
C SER A 151 -0.27 -1.29 7.16
N CYS A 152 0.14 -0.46 6.19
CA CYS A 152 -0.75 0.46 5.48
C CYS A 152 -1.81 -0.30 4.68
N GLU A 153 -1.43 -1.32 3.91
CA GLU A 153 -2.34 -2.14 3.11
C GLU A 153 -3.36 -2.89 3.96
N ILE A 154 -2.98 -3.39 5.14
CA ILE A 154 -3.94 -4.00 6.09
C ILE A 154 -4.95 -2.97 6.57
N HIS A 155 -4.48 -1.78 6.93
CA HIS A 155 -5.35 -0.71 7.41
C HIS A 155 -6.37 -0.31 6.34
N ASP A 156 -5.92 -0.11 5.11
CA ASP A 156 -6.77 0.29 3.98
C ASP A 156 -7.77 -0.81 3.62
N TYR A 157 -7.33 -2.07 3.62
CA TYR A 157 -8.23 -3.23 3.46
C TYR A 157 -9.33 -3.26 4.53
N ILE A 158 -9.02 -2.99 5.81
CA ILE A 158 -10.01 -2.99 6.89
C ILE A 158 -11.05 -1.87 6.66
N LEU A 159 -10.61 -0.68 6.25
CA LEU A 159 -11.50 0.44 5.97
C LEU A 159 -12.40 0.17 4.75
N GLU A 160 -11.84 -0.31 3.64
CA GLU A 160 -12.58 -0.62 2.42
C GLU A 160 -13.60 -1.73 2.65
N LYS A 161 -13.20 -2.78 3.39
CA LYS A 161 -14.12 -3.85 3.76
C LYS A 161 -15.27 -3.34 4.63
N SER A 162 -14.99 -2.51 5.63
CA SER A 162 -16.04 -1.93 6.48
C SER A 162 -17.04 -1.08 5.68
N GLN A 163 -16.56 -0.32 4.70
CA GLN A 163 -17.44 0.44 3.79
C GLN A 163 -18.26 -0.46 2.89
N THR A 164 -17.65 -1.50 2.32
CA THR A 164 -18.33 -2.48 1.45
C THR A 164 -19.44 -3.21 2.21
N ASP A 165 -19.16 -3.63 3.45
CA ASP A 165 -20.14 -4.31 4.30
C ASP A 165 -21.36 -3.41 4.59
N LYS A 166 -21.13 -2.11 4.86
CA LYS A 166 -22.21 -1.12 5.04
C LYS A 166 -23.07 -0.95 3.79
N ILE A 167 -22.45 -0.88 2.61
CA ILE A 167 -23.18 -0.74 1.33
C ILE A 167 -24.04 -1.98 1.07
N MET A 168 -23.48 -3.17 1.28
CA MET A 168 -24.20 -4.43 1.09
C MET A 168 -25.40 -4.57 2.03
N GLN A 169 -25.25 -4.18 3.29
CA GLN A 169 -26.36 -4.15 4.25
C GLN A 169 -27.48 -3.21 3.79
N ASN A 170 -27.12 -2.02 3.27
CA ASN A 170 -28.10 -1.06 2.76
C ASN A 170 -28.82 -1.56 1.49
N GLU A 171 -28.12 -2.23 0.57
CA GLU A 171 -28.73 -2.80 -0.63
C GLU A 171 -29.65 -3.99 -0.31
N GLU A 172 -29.25 -4.86 0.61
CA GLU A 172 -30.08 -5.99 1.03
C GLU A 172 -31.34 -5.49 1.74
N PHE A 173 -31.19 -4.48 2.60
CA PHE A 173 -32.31 -3.78 3.22
C PHE A 173 -33.23 -3.15 2.17
N ALA A 174 -32.69 -2.48 1.15
CA ALA A 174 -33.47 -1.90 0.06
C ALA A 174 -34.24 -2.97 -0.74
N LYS A 175 -33.62 -4.13 -1.01
CA LYS A 175 -34.29 -5.25 -1.69
C LYS A 175 -35.40 -5.87 -0.84
N LEU A 176 -35.19 -6.01 0.46
CA LEU A 176 -36.21 -6.50 1.41
C LEU A 176 -37.38 -5.51 1.53
N ALA A 177 -37.09 -4.20 1.62
CA ALA A 177 -38.11 -3.16 1.63
C ALA A 177 -38.94 -3.14 0.33
N GLN A 178 -38.31 -3.33 -0.83
CA GLN A 178 -39.03 -3.43 -2.11
C GLN A 178 -39.89 -4.71 -2.19
N ALA A 179 -39.36 -5.86 -1.79
CA ALA A 179 -40.12 -7.12 -1.78
C ALA A 179 -41.33 -7.07 -0.82
N ALA A 180 -41.17 -6.40 0.32
CA ALA A 180 -42.25 -6.14 1.27
C ALA A 180 -43.39 -5.30 0.67
N LEU A 181 -43.05 -4.24 -0.06
CA LEU A 181 -44.01 -3.42 -0.79
C LEU A 181 -44.75 -4.22 -1.87
N ASP A 182 -44.02 -5.04 -2.64
CA ASP A 182 -44.58 -5.85 -3.72
C ASP A 182 -45.54 -6.94 -3.20
N MET A 183 -45.32 -7.42 -1.96
CA MET A 183 -46.20 -8.38 -1.28
C MET A 183 -47.45 -7.74 -0.64
N ASN A 184 -47.64 -6.43 -0.79
CA ASN A 184 -48.74 -5.67 -0.18
C ASN A 184 -48.78 -5.83 1.36
N VAL A 185 -47.63 -6.13 1.96
CA VAL A 185 -47.46 -6.19 3.41
C VAL A 185 -47.25 -4.76 3.86
N SER A 186 -48.27 -4.14 4.45
CA SER A 186 -48.11 -2.83 5.07
C SER A 186 -47.22 -2.99 6.31
N PHE A 187 -45.93 -2.71 6.17
CA PHE A 187 -45.09 -2.48 7.32
C PHE A 187 -45.45 -1.09 7.86
N ASP A 188 -46.00 -1.04 9.07
CA ASP A 188 -46.13 0.20 9.84
C ASP A 188 -44.72 0.60 10.34
N ILE A 189 -43.85 0.97 9.40
CA ILE A 189 -42.53 1.52 9.70
C ILE A 189 -42.78 2.94 10.17
N LYS A 190 -42.69 3.18 11.48
CA LYS A 190 -42.72 4.53 12.01
C LYS A 190 -41.58 5.32 11.38
N SER A 191 -41.91 6.42 10.72
CA SER A 191 -40.96 7.32 10.06
C SER A 191 -39.88 7.88 10.99
N SER A 192 -40.06 7.76 12.32
CA SER A 192 -39.04 8.05 13.33
C SER A 192 -37.81 7.14 13.26
N ASP A 193 -37.91 5.96 12.64
CA ASP A 193 -36.84 4.96 12.60
C ASP A 193 -36.00 5.06 11.32
N LEU A 194 -36.41 5.92 10.37
CA LEU A 194 -35.74 6.14 9.09
C LEU A 194 -35.06 7.52 8.97
N SER A 195 -35.05 8.33 10.03
CA SER A 195 -34.28 9.58 10.01
C SER A 195 -32.80 9.28 10.15
N PHE A 196 -32.12 9.07 9.02
CA PHE A 196 -30.69 9.35 8.93
C PHE A 196 -30.53 10.85 9.05
N THR A 197 -30.16 11.32 10.23
CA THR A 197 -29.71 12.70 10.40
C THR A 197 -28.43 12.87 9.59
N ASP A 198 -28.49 13.65 8.51
CA ASP A 198 -27.37 14.14 7.68
C ASP A 198 -26.36 15.02 8.47
N ASP A 199 -26.31 14.90 9.80
CA ASP A 199 -25.52 15.77 10.68
C ASP A 199 -24.08 15.30 10.91
N ASP A 200 -23.67 14.14 10.36
CA ASP A 200 -22.25 13.79 10.26
C ASP A 200 -21.61 14.48 9.05
N LYS A 201 -21.66 15.81 9.05
CA LYS A 201 -20.78 16.66 8.23
C LYS A 201 -19.34 16.45 8.71
N ILE A 202 -18.65 15.55 8.02
CA ILE A 202 -17.21 15.29 8.13
C ILE A 202 -16.43 16.62 7.95
N GLY A 203 -15.74 17.03 9.01
CA GLY A 203 -14.59 17.96 8.96
C GLY A 203 -13.31 17.28 8.50
#